data_AF-A0A358FW16-F1
#
_entry.id   AF-A0A358FW16-F1
#
_cell.length_a   1.000
_cell.length_b   1.000
_cell.length_c   1.000
_cell.angle_alpha   90.00
_cell.angle_beta   90.00
_cell.angle_gamma   90.00
#
_symmetry.space_group_name_H-M   'P 1'
#
loop_
_entity.id
_entity.type
_entity.pdbx_description
1 polymer ?
#
loop_
_entity_poly.entity_id
_entity_poly.type
_entity_poly.pdbx_seq_one_letter_code
_entity_poly.pdbx_strand_id
1 'polypeptide(L)'
;MPSDQRLLARRERADRERSEVRARILRSARNTLREGSMFDLTIMSLASDVGVSRQTIYRHFPTVQDVFRALSDEVIADVYSNLPDLPFSDPGYITAFVDMAVKTFCADSQVVRVLVLTSAIGRATGDWVQIDPEQVLCSALTEMPVVHRPISPDPKVAA
;
A
#
# COMPACT_ATOMS: atom_id res chain seq x y z
N MET A 1 17.46 -13.84 36.32
CA MET A 1 17.33 -12.59 35.54
C MET A 1 18.34 -12.37 34.39
N PRO A 2 19.29 -13.28 34.06
CA PRO A 2 20.04 -13.22 32.78
C PRO A 2 19.39 -13.96 31.59
N SER A 3 18.45 -14.86 31.87
CA SER A 3 17.77 -15.73 30.89
C SER A 3 16.78 -14.99 29.98
N ASP A 4 16.08 -13.98 30.51
CA ASP A 4 15.09 -13.21 29.76
C ASP A 4 15.72 -12.23 28.76
N GLN A 5 16.85 -11.61 29.10
CA GLN A 5 17.56 -10.72 28.18
C GLN A 5 18.09 -11.44 26.93
N ARG A 6 18.55 -12.69 27.06
CA ARG A 6 18.99 -13.51 25.92
C ARG A 6 17.84 -13.92 25.02
N LEU A 7 16.67 -14.20 25.59
CA LEU A 7 15.46 -14.52 24.83
C LEU A 7 14.93 -13.30 24.08
N LEU A 8 14.91 -12.12 24.70
CA LEU A 8 14.52 -10.86 24.07
C LEU A 8 15.46 -10.50 22.91
N ALA A 9 16.78 -10.51 23.14
CA ALA A 9 17.75 -10.22 22.09
C ALA A 9 17.66 -11.18 20.88
N ARG A 10 17.35 -12.46 21.13
CA ARG A 10 17.13 -13.45 20.06
C ARG A 10 15.85 -13.15 19.26
N ARG A 11 14.77 -12.75 19.93
CA ARG A 11 13.51 -12.35 19.26
C ARG A 11 13.73 -11.11 18.41
N GLU A 12 14.36 -10.07 18.96
CA GLU A 12 14.65 -8.83 18.22
C GLU A 12 15.54 -9.06 16.98
N ARG A 13 16.53 -9.97 17.07
CA ARG A 13 17.33 -10.33 15.90
C ARG A 13 16.47 -11.03 14.85
N ALA A 14 15.65 -12.00 15.26
CA ALA A 14 14.76 -12.71 14.35
C ALA A 14 13.73 -11.78 13.69
N ASP A 15 13.18 -10.81 14.43
CA ASP A 15 12.23 -9.83 13.93
C ASP A 15 12.88 -8.86 12.93
N ARG A 16 14.13 -8.43 13.21
CA ARG A 16 14.92 -7.63 12.26
C ARG A 16 15.20 -8.38 10.98
N GLU A 17 15.74 -9.60 11.06
CA GLU A 17 15.99 -10.46 9.90
C GLU A 17 14.71 -10.70 9.09
N ARG A 18 13.59 -10.96 9.77
CA ARG A 18 12.28 -11.14 9.13
C ARG A 18 11.83 -9.87 8.40
N SER A 19 12.03 -8.71 9.00
CA SER A 19 11.66 -7.42 8.43
C SER A 19 12.53 -7.05 7.23
N GLU A 20 13.84 -7.31 7.31
CA GLU A 20 14.80 -7.09 6.23
C GLU A 20 14.48 -7.96 5.00
N VAL A 21 14.18 -9.25 5.20
CA VAL A 21 13.77 -10.14 4.11
C VAL A 21 12.47 -9.64 3.48
N ARG A 22 11.48 -9.24 4.30
CA ARG A 22 10.21 -8.70 3.78
C ARG A 22 10.43 -7.45 2.93
N ALA A 23 11.28 -6.52 3.38
CA ALA A 23 11.62 -5.31 2.64
C ALA A 23 12.34 -5.60 1.32
N ARG A 24 13.25 -6.59 1.29
CA ARG A 24 13.92 -7.04 0.06
C ARG A 24 12.93 -7.61 -0.96
N ILE A 25 11.93 -8.38 -0.50
CA ILE A 25 10.88 -8.92 -1.36
C ILE A 25 10.06 -7.79 -1.98
N LEU A 26 9.62 -6.81 -1.19
CA LEU A 26 8.83 -5.68 -1.69
C LEU A 26 9.62 -4.79 -2.66
N ARG A 27 10.92 -4.58 -2.41
CA ARG A 27 11.81 -3.89 -3.35
C ARG A 27 11.94 -4.64 -4.68
N SER A 28 12.09 -5.96 -4.63
CA SER A 28 12.14 -6.80 -5.83
C SER A 28 10.83 -6.69 -6.62
N ALA A 29 9.69 -6.83 -5.92
CA ALA A 29 8.37 -6.70 -6.52
C ALA A 29 8.19 -5.35 -7.22
N ARG A 30 8.59 -4.25 -6.56
CA ARG A 30 8.54 -2.91 -7.13
C ARG A 30 9.35 -2.79 -8.42
N ASN A 31 10.55 -3.37 -8.46
CA ASN A 31 11.38 -3.38 -9.66
C ASN A 31 10.72 -4.18 -10.80
N THR A 32 10.21 -5.38 -10.52
CA THR A 32 9.47 -6.18 -11.50
C THR A 32 8.30 -5.40 -12.11
N LEU A 33 7.52 -4.70 -11.27
CA LEU A 33 6.38 -3.91 -11.72
C LEU A 33 6.76 -2.63 -12.48
N ARG A 34 8.00 -2.12 -12.34
CA ARG A 34 8.48 -0.98 -13.15
C ARG A 34 8.82 -1.38 -14.57
N GLU A 35 9.34 -2.58 -14.74
CA GLU A 35 9.90 -3.07 -16.00
C GLU A 35 8.88 -3.90 -16.79
N GLY A 36 7.87 -4.46 -16.13
CA GLY A 36 6.92 -5.39 -16.70
C GLY A 36 5.46 -5.14 -16.32
N SER A 37 4.68 -6.22 -16.39
CA SER A 37 3.25 -6.26 -16.08
C SER A 37 2.98 -6.90 -14.72
N MET A 38 1.73 -6.83 -14.26
CA MET A 38 1.29 -7.53 -13.05
C MET A 38 1.52 -9.06 -13.11
N PHE A 39 1.51 -9.66 -14.31
CA PHE A 39 1.64 -11.10 -14.48
C PHE A 39 3.08 -11.59 -14.32
N ASP A 40 4.07 -10.70 -14.47
CA ASP A 40 5.49 -11.01 -14.28
C ASP A 40 5.84 -11.14 -12.78
N LEU A 41 5.01 -10.56 -11.92
CA LEU A 41 5.11 -10.71 -10.48
C LEU A 41 4.55 -12.07 -10.06
N THR A 42 5.42 -13.00 -9.69
CA THR A 42 5.04 -14.32 -9.19
C THR A 42 5.90 -14.67 -7.97
N ILE A 43 5.44 -15.61 -7.15
CA ILE A 43 6.24 -16.13 -6.03
C ILE A 43 7.56 -16.75 -6.52
N MET A 44 7.55 -17.31 -7.74
CA MET A 44 8.73 -17.92 -8.34
C MET A 44 9.75 -16.87 -8.80
N SER A 45 9.32 -15.83 -9.51
CA SER A 45 10.20 -14.73 -9.93
C SER A 45 10.78 -14.00 -8.71
N LEU A 46 9.95 -13.71 -7.70
CA LEU A 46 10.40 -13.10 -6.44
C LEU A 46 11.43 -13.95 -5.69
N ALA A 47 11.23 -15.26 -5.61
CA ALA A 47 12.19 -16.17 -4.97
C ALA A 47 13.54 -16.16 -5.69
N SER A 48 13.51 -16.19 -7.03
CA SER A 48 14.69 -16.12 -7.88
C SER A 48 15.45 -14.81 -7.69
N ASP A 49 14.76 -13.67 -7.82
CA ASP A 49 15.38 -12.34 -7.78
C ASP A 49 15.96 -12.00 -6.39
N VAL A 50 15.27 -12.40 -5.32
CA VAL A 50 15.73 -12.17 -3.94
C VAL A 50 16.80 -13.19 -3.52
N GLY A 51 16.94 -14.31 -4.24
CA GLY A 51 17.87 -15.38 -3.90
C GLY A 51 17.47 -16.16 -2.65
N VAL A 52 16.16 -16.45 -2.49
CA VAL A 52 15.63 -17.23 -1.36
C VAL A 52 14.71 -18.35 -1.85
N SER A 53 14.41 -19.32 -0.97
CA SER A 53 13.47 -20.39 -1.34
C SER A 53 12.03 -19.87 -1.52
N ARG A 54 11.23 -20.54 -2.34
CA ARG A 54 9.77 -20.26 -2.43
C ARG A 54 9.09 -20.37 -1.07
N GLN A 55 9.48 -21.34 -0.25
CA GLN A 55 8.95 -21.50 1.11
C GLN A 55 9.24 -20.28 1.99
N THR A 56 10.42 -19.67 1.82
CA THR A 56 10.75 -18.39 2.46
C THR A 56 9.77 -17.32 2.03
N ILE A 57 9.53 -17.13 0.72
CA ILE A 57 8.56 -16.14 0.23
C ILE A 57 7.17 -16.40 0.81
N TYR A 58 6.66 -17.63 0.70
CA TYR A 58 5.33 -18.01 1.22
C TYR A 58 5.15 -17.73 2.71
N ARG A 59 6.22 -17.80 3.51
CA ARG A 59 6.19 -17.46 4.94
C ARG A 59 5.97 -15.96 5.19
N HIS A 60 6.40 -15.10 4.27
CA HIS A 60 6.21 -13.64 4.37
C HIS A 60 4.95 -13.18 3.63
N PHE A 61 4.66 -13.80 2.49
CA PHE A 61 3.55 -13.49 1.61
C PHE A 61 2.92 -14.81 1.12
N PRO A 62 1.86 -15.30 1.79
CA PRO A 62 1.20 -16.56 1.44
C PRO A 62 0.72 -16.62 -0.01
N THR A 63 0.38 -15.47 -0.57
CA THR A 63 -0.03 -15.32 -1.96
C THR A 63 0.69 -14.16 -2.62
N VAL A 64 0.73 -14.10 -3.96
CA VAL A 64 1.22 -12.89 -4.65
C VAL A 64 0.31 -11.70 -4.33
N GLN A 65 -0.95 -11.98 -3.97
CA GLN A 65 -1.92 -10.99 -3.55
C GLN A 65 -1.48 -10.20 -2.32
N ASP A 66 -0.90 -10.90 -1.36
CA ASP A 66 -0.38 -10.28 -0.16
C ASP A 66 0.80 -9.34 -0.46
N VAL A 67 1.54 -9.57 -1.55
CA VAL A 67 2.62 -8.68 -2.01
C VAL A 67 2.04 -7.38 -2.58
N PHE A 68 1.07 -7.49 -3.48
CA PHE A 68 0.37 -6.33 -4.03
C PHE A 68 -0.32 -5.51 -2.94
N ARG A 69 -0.99 -6.15 -1.98
CA ARG A 69 -1.60 -5.47 -0.83
C ARG A 69 -0.55 -4.70 -0.03
N ALA A 70 0.57 -5.33 0.29
CA ALA A 70 1.63 -4.67 1.06
C ALA A 70 2.25 -3.47 0.31
N LEU A 71 2.39 -3.55 -1.03
CA LEU A 71 2.84 -2.41 -1.83
C LEU A 71 1.82 -1.27 -1.84
N SER A 72 0.52 -1.59 -1.96
CA SER A 72 -0.55 -0.60 -1.85
C SER A 72 -0.58 0.05 -0.47
N ASP A 73 -0.42 -0.73 0.60
CA ASP A 73 -0.37 -0.23 1.97
C ASP A 73 0.82 0.72 2.16
N GLU A 74 2.01 0.42 1.60
CA GLU A 74 3.16 1.34 1.62
C GLU A 74 2.84 2.67 0.91
N VAL A 75 2.23 2.61 -0.28
CA VAL A 75 1.87 3.81 -1.05
C VAL A 75 0.84 4.66 -0.27
N ILE A 76 -0.15 4.05 0.35
CA ILE A 76 -1.17 4.75 1.14
C ILE A 76 -0.54 5.32 2.42
N ALA A 77 0.27 4.54 3.12
CA ALA A 77 0.98 4.99 4.32
C ALA A 77 1.91 6.17 4.03
N ASP A 78 2.57 6.19 2.87
CA ASP A 78 3.39 7.33 2.43
C ASP A 78 2.57 8.61 2.27
N VAL A 79 1.31 8.51 1.81
CA VAL A 79 0.41 9.68 1.77
C VAL A 79 0.14 10.18 3.19
N TYR A 80 -0.32 9.31 4.08
CA TYR A 80 -0.69 9.73 5.44
C TYR A 80 0.49 10.16 6.31
N SER A 81 1.66 9.55 6.15
CA SER A 81 2.85 9.85 6.97
C SER A 81 3.48 11.20 6.63
N ASN A 82 3.19 11.74 5.44
CA ASN A 82 3.72 13.03 4.98
C ASN A 82 2.66 14.14 4.95
N LEU A 83 1.41 13.83 5.31
CA LEU A 83 0.37 14.83 5.49
C LEU A 83 0.78 15.82 6.61
N PRO A 84 0.55 17.13 6.42
CA PRO A 84 0.66 18.08 7.50
C PRO A 84 -0.35 17.72 8.61
N ASP A 85 0.01 17.99 9.86
CA ASP A 85 -0.86 17.79 11.03
C ASP A 85 -1.99 18.83 11.01
N LEU A 86 -3.04 18.52 10.25
CA LEU A 86 -4.24 19.33 10.08
C LEU A 86 -5.45 18.52 10.53
N PRO A 87 -6.39 19.13 11.29
CA PRO A 87 -7.63 18.46 11.61
C PRO A 87 -8.46 18.25 10.34
N PHE A 88 -9.23 17.17 10.27
CA PHE A 88 -10.12 16.87 9.14
C PHE A 88 -11.13 17.99 8.82
N SER A 89 -11.47 18.81 9.81
CA SER A 89 -12.35 19.98 9.65
C SER A 89 -11.67 21.18 8.99
N ASP A 90 -10.35 21.18 8.86
CA ASP A 90 -9.60 22.29 8.25
C ASP A 90 -9.91 22.37 6.75
N PRO A 91 -10.27 23.56 6.21
CA PRO A 91 -10.53 23.74 4.79
C PRO A 91 -9.34 23.35 3.89
N GLY A 92 -8.11 23.45 4.38
CA GLY A 92 -6.88 23.07 3.68
C GLY A 92 -6.55 21.59 3.71
N TYR A 93 -7.25 20.78 4.54
CA TYR A 93 -6.96 19.35 4.70
C TYR A 93 -7.06 18.59 3.37
N ILE A 94 -8.15 18.79 2.62
CA ILE A 94 -8.33 18.10 1.34
C ILE A 94 -7.31 18.53 0.30
N THR A 95 -6.97 19.81 0.24
CA THR A 95 -5.92 20.29 -0.67
C THR A 95 -4.58 19.63 -0.32
N ALA A 96 -4.20 19.60 0.96
CA ALA A 96 -2.97 18.93 1.40
C ALA A 96 -2.99 17.42 1.10
N PHE A 97 -4.13 16.76 1.29
CA PHE A 97 -4.31 15.35 0.96
C PHE A 97 -4.17 15.07 -0.52
N VAL A 98 -4.85 15.84 -1.37
CA VAL A 98 -4.78 15.69 -2.83
C VAL A 98 -3.37 15.97 -3.33
N ASP A 99 -2.72 17.03 -2.86
CA ASP A 99 -1.33 17.35 -3.22
C ASP A 99 -0.39 16.21 -2.84
N MET A 100 -0.55 15.64 -1.65
CA MET A 100 0.26 14.51 -1.20
C MET A 100 -0.03 13.24 -2.00
N ALA A 101 -1.30 12.92 -2.25
CA ALA A 101 -1.71 11.77 -3.04
C ALA A 101 -1.16 11.85 -4.48
N VAL A 102 -1.30 13.01 -5.14
CA VAL A 102 -0.76 13.25 -6.48
C VAL A 102 0.76 13.12 -6.47
N LYS A 103 1.45 13.74 -5.51
CA LYS A 103 2.91 13.64 -5.38
C LYS A 103 3.36 12.18 -5.24
N THR A 104 2.74 11.42 -4.34
CA THR A 104 3.08 10.01 -4.08
C THR A 104 2.78 9.14 -5.31
N PHE A 105 1.62 9.31 -5.94
CA PHE A 105 1.24 8.52 -7.11
C PHE A 105 2.10 8.82 -8.34
N CYS A 106 2.52 10.08 -8.52
CA CYS A 106 3.39 10.47 -9.62
C CYS A 106 4.86 10.10 -9.40
N ALA A 107 5.33 9.97 -8.15
CA ALA A 107 6.72 9.64 -7.83
C ALA A 107 7.18 8.29 -8.38
N ASP A 108 6.28 7.30 -8.48
CA ASP A 108 6.56 5.97 -9.03
C ASP A 108 5.40 5.51 -9.93
N SER A 109 5.08 6.35 -10.92
CA SER A 109 3.85 6.24 -11.72
C SER A 109 3.67 4.89 -12.43
N GLN A 110 4.75 4.18 -12.77
CA GLN A 110 4.65 2.85 -13.39
C GLN A 110 4.11 1.81 -12.40
N VAL A 111 4.68 1.76 -11.19
CA VAL A 111 4.24 0.83 -10.14
C VAL A 111 2.82 1.17 -9.71
N VAL A 112 2.55 2.44 -9.43
CA VAL A 112 1.25 2.90 -8.95
C VAL A 112 0.16 2.63 -9.99
N ARG A 113 0.44 2.80 -11.29
CA ARG A 113 -0.51 2.44 -12.35
C ARG A 113 -0.87 0.97 -12.30
N VAL A 114 0.12 0.08 -12.15
CA VAL A 114 -0.15 -1.37 -12.05
C VAL A 114 -0.94 -1.71 -10.79
N LEU A 115 -0.63 -1.09 -9.64
CA LEU A 115 -1.39 -1.29 -8.40
C LEU A 115 -2.86 -0.84 -8.56
N VAL A 116 -3.11 0.34 -9.13
CA VAL A 116 -4.46 0.86 -9.37
C VAL A 116 -5.26 -0.05 -10.32
N LEU A 117 -4.64 -0.48 -11.43
CA LEU A 117 -5.29 -1.38 -12.39
C LEU A 117 -5.58 -2.76 -11.77
N THR A 118 -4.65 -3.29 -10.98
CA THR A 118 -4.82 -4.57 -10.27
C THR A 118 -5.96 -4.49 -9.27
N SER A 119 -6.07 -3.39 -8.51
CA SER A 119 -7.19 -3.15 -7.60
C SER A 119 -8.54 -3.07 -8.33
N ALA A 120 -8.59 -2.47 -9.53
CA ALA A 120 -9.80 -2.41 -10.33
C ALA A 120 -10.26 -3.81 -10.81
N ILE A 121 -9.32 -4.64 -11.26
CA ILE A 121 -9.60 -6.04 -11.64
C ILE A 121 -10.08 -6.83 -10.42
N GLY A 122 -9.41 -6.65 -9.28
CA GLY A 122 -9.77 -7.30 -8.04
C GLY A 122 -11.19 -7.00 -7.55
N ARG A 123 -11.67 -5.77 -7.74
CA ARG A 123 -13.08 -5.40 -7.48
C ARG A 123 -14.06 -6.08 -8.44
N ALA A 124 -13.70 -6.22 -9.72
CA ALA A 124 -14.54 -6.89 -10.72
C ALA A 124 -14.64 -8.40 -10.49
N THR A 125 -13.59 -9.02 -9.93
CA THR A 125 -13.56 -10.48 -9.66
C THR A 125 -13.95 -10.88 -8.24
N GLY A 126 -14.16 -9.91 -7.33
CA GLY A 126 -14.58 -10.15 -5.95
C GLY A 126 -13.49 -10.67 -5.00
N ASP A 127 -12.24 -10.75 -5.46
CA ASP A 127 -11.18 -11.54 -4.82
C ASP A 127 -10.05 -10.72 -4.18
N TRP A 128 -10.20 -9.40 -4.12
CA TRP A 128 -9.13 -8.52 -3.61
C TRP A 128 -9.64 -7.41 -2.73
N VAL A 129 -8.91 -7.21 -1.63
CA VAL A 129 -9.18 -6.27 -0.55
C VAL A 129 -9.75 -4.95 -1.09
N GLN A 130 -10.99 -4.71 -0.68
CA GLN A 130 -11.81 -3.53 -0.94
C GLN A 130 -11.18 -2.31 -0.26
N ILE A 131 -10.13 -1.72 -0.83
CA ILE A 131 -9.98 -0.28 -0.71
C ILE A 131 -10.65 0.26 -1.95
N ASP A 132 -11.96 0.43 -1.85
CA ASP A 132 -12.69 1.17 -2.84
C ASP A 132 -12.27 2.64 -2.71
N PRO A 133 -11.44 3.18 -3.63
CA PRO A 133 -10.97 4.55 -3.53
C PRO A 133 -12.16 5.52 -3.58
N GLU A 134 -13.25 5.13 -4.26
CA GLU A 134 -14.50 5.86 -4.25
C GLU A 134 -15.10 5.88 -2.85
N GLN A 135 -15.26 4.72 -2.20
CA GLN A 135 -15.70 4.66 -0.79
C GLN A 135 -14.81 5.48 0.14
N VAL A 136 -13.48 5.44 0.00
CA VAL A 136 -12.56 6.22 0.84
C VAL A 136 -12.74 7.72 0.60
N LEU A 137 -12.85 8.16 -0.65
CA LEU A 137 -13.10 9.55 -1.02
C LEU A 137 -14.50 10.00 -0.55
N CYS A 138 -15.52 9.17 -0.71
CA CYS A 138 -16.89 9.42 -0.27
C CYS A 138 -17.00 9.47 1.26
N SER A 139 -16.32 8.58 1.98
CA SER A 139 -16.23 8.61 3.44
C SER A 139 -15.54 9.90 3.91
N ALA A 140 -14.39 10.25 3.33
CA ALA A 140 -13.69 11.49 3.63
C ALA A 140 -14.57 12.73 3.36
N LEU A 141 -15.25 12.79 2.21
CA LEU A 141 -16.20 13.86 1.88
C LEU A 141 -17.40 13.91 2.84
N THR A 142 -17.90 12.76 3.29
CA THR A 142 -19.05 12.67 4.20
C THR A 142 -18.69 13.11 5.61
N GLU A 143 -17.48 12.82 6.06
CA GLU A 143 -16.97 13.25 7.37
C GLU A 143 -16.62 14.75 7.42
N MET A 144 -16.36 15.38 6.26
CA MET A 144 -16.16 16.83 6.20
C MET A 144 -17.45 17.61 6.46
N PRO A 145 -17.38 18.75 7.18
CA PRO A 145 -18.49 19.70 7.28
C PRO A 145 -18.96 20.15 5.89
N VAL A 146 -20.28 20.26 5.69
CA VAL A 146 -20.89 20.59 4.38
C VAL A 146 -20.30 21.87 3.77
N VAL A 147 -19.99 22.87 4.60
CA VAL A 147 -19.39 24.16 4.18
C VAL A 147 -17.98 24.03 3.60
N HIS A 148 -17.29 22.92 3.83
CA HIS A 148 -15.92 22.66 3.36
C HIS A 148 -15.85 21.59 2.27
N ARG A 149 -16.98 21.06 1.81
CA ARG A 149 -17.01 20.08 0.73
C ARG A 149 -16.87 20.79 -0.62
N PRO A 150 -15.81 20.54 -1.40
CA PRO A 150 -15.64 21.18 -2.71
C PRO A 150 -16.58 20.61 -3.77
N ILE A 151 -17.09 19.39 -3.55
CA ILE A 151 -17.98 18.65 -4.46
C ILE A 151 -19.04 17.89 -3.66
N SER A 152 -20.17 17.57 -4.32
CA SER A 152 -21.19 16.71 -3.73
C SER A 152 -20.67 15.28 -3.56
N PRO A 153 -20.97 14.59 -2.45
CA PRO A 153 -20.70 13.16 -2.31
C PRO A 153 -21.71 12.29 -3.09
N ASP A 154 -22.76 12.88 -3.67
CA ASP A 154 -23.70 12.15 -4.54
C ASP A 154 -23.05 11.92 -5.91
N PRO A 155 -22.80 10.65 -6.30
CA PRO A 155 -22.16 10.32 -7.58
C PRO A 155 -23.00 10.75 -8.80
N LYS A 156 -24.31 11.01 -8.63
CA LYS A 156 -25.17 11.55 -9.71
C LYS A 156 -24.98 13.05 -9.96
N VAL A 157 -24.36 13.74 -9.02
CA VAL A 157 -24.21 15.22 -9.02
C VAL A 157 -22.74 15.61 -9.18
N ALA A 158 -21.80 14.70 -8.92
CA ALA A 158 -20.36 14.94 -8.95
C ALA A 158 -19.69 14.76 -10.34
N ALA A 159 -20.46 14.43 -11.38
CA ALA A 159 -19.99 14.17 -12.75
C ALA A 159 -19.95 15.41 -13.64
#